data_AF-A0A0B0EID7-F1
#
_entry.id   AF-A0A0B0EID7-F1
#
_cell.length_a   1.000
_cell.length_b   1.000
_cell.length_c   1.000
_cell.angle_alpha   90.00
_cell.angle_beta   90.00
_cell.angle_gamma   90.00
#
_symmetry.space_group_name_H-M   'P 1'
#
loop_
_entity.id
_entity.type
_entity.pdbx_description
1 polymer ?
#
loop_
_entity_poly.entity_id
_entity_poly.type
_entity_poly.pdbx_seq_one_letter_code
_entity_poly.pdbx_strand_id
1 'polypeptide(L)'
;MKDKSDVEVILNHIRNLEDVTLKPIMDIVALKISEGPYDMGPENNITKAEEITAEYISENYSTIDEFHEKLRILDGGIKGIETIANKIYKHYKTSDHLDFETVKHNISSKKDITLKTITDLVAYKISQSAHDQGSELNFVSAETFVAEYVSKNYRNKEEMEKKISKLDKGSKGLSAFADIVYNHFVSKNK
;
A
#
# COMPACT_ATOMS: atom_id res chain seq x y z
N MET A 1 2.93 -14.09 25.26
CA MET A 1 2.96 -13.79 23.81
C MET A 1 3.83 -12.55 23.66
N LYS A 2 4.90 -12.59 22.86
CA LYS A 2 5.66 -11.38 22.53
C LYS A 2 4.83 -10.62 21.50
N ASP A 3 4.40 -9.41 21.83
CA ASP A 3 3.67 -8.56 20.90
C ASP A 3 4.59 -8.25 19.71
N LYS A 4 4.08 -8.47 18.49
CA LYS A 4 4.75 -8.06 17.26
C LYS A 4 5.03 -6.55 17.35
N SER A 5 6.24 -6.13 16.99
CA SER A 5 6.54 -4.70 16.87
C SER A 5 5.56 -4.04 15.89
N ASP A 6 4.80 -3.07 16.40
CA ASP A 6 3.87 -2.29 15.60
C ASP A 6 4.63 -1.47 14.54
N VAL A 7 4.05 -1.35 13.35
CA VAL A 7 4.66 -0.63 12.21
C VAL A 7 5.01 0.80 12.60
N GLU A 8 4.16 1.44 13.41
CA GLU A 8 4.35 2.81 13.89
C GLU A 8 5.54 2.94 14.86
N VAL A 9 5.80 1.90 15.66
CA VAL A 9 6.99 1.86 16.53
C VAL A 9 8.27 1.78 15.69
N ILE A 10 8.27 0.96 14.64
CA ILE A 10 9.44 0.82 13.75
C ILE A 10 9.64 2.11 12.92
N LEU A 11 8.56 2.72 12.42
CA LEU A 11 8.63 4.01 11.74
C LEU A 11 9.25 5.10 12.62
N ASN A 12 8.91 5.13 13.91
CA ASN A 12 9.52 6.08 14.84
C ASN A 12 11.03 5.85 15.00
N HIS A 13 11.48 4.59 15.08
CA HIS A 13 12.92 4.28 15.13
C HIS A 13 13.66 4.74 13.87
N ILE A 14 13.02 4.61 12.70
CA ILE A 14 13.56 5.09 11.41
C ILE A 14 13.66 6.62 11.40
N ARG A 15 12.57 7.31 11.73
CA ARG A 15 12.45 8.77 11.60
C ARG A 15 13.25 9.55 12.64
N ASN A 16 13.35 9.02 13.86
CA ASN A 16 14.11 9.66 14.93
C ASN A 16 15.63 9.40 14.83
N LEU A 17 16.09 8.62 13.85
CA LEU A 17 17.49 8.19 13.71
C LEU A 17 18.03 7.50 14.97
N GLU A 18 17.15 6.92 15.78
CA GLU A 18 17.50 6.15 16.98
C GLU A 18 18.30 4.90 16.59
N ASP A 19 18.13 4.45 15.34
CA ASP A 19 18.77 3.29 14.77
C ASP A 19 19.61 3.64 13.53
N VAL A 20 20.93 3.70 13.73
CA VAL A 20 21.90 4.01 12.68
C VAL A 20 21.98 2.96 11.59
N THR A 21 21.45 1.76 11.81
CA THR A 21 21.51 0.64 10.84
C THR A 21 20.35 0.65 9.86
N LEU A 22 19.21 1.25 10.23
CA LEU A 22 18.03 1.34 9.37
C LEU A 22 18.18 2.37 8.26
N LYS A 23 18.87 3.49 8.52
CA LYS A 23 19.02 4.56 7.53
C LYS A 23 19.71 4.09 6.23
N PRO A 24 20.87 3.41 6.26
CA PRO A 24 21.49 2.91 5.03
C PRO A 24 20.61 1.90 4.28
N ILE A 25 19.83 1.07 4.99
CA ILE A 25 18.89 0.13 4.38
C ILE A 25 17.80 0.91 3.62
N MET A 26 17.19 1.88 4.29
CA MET A 26 16.17 2.76 3.73
C MET A 26 16.69 3.54 2.51
N ASP A 27 17.89 4.13 2.61
CA ASP A 27 18.50 4.88 1.51
C ASP A 27 18.69 4.01 0.25
N ILE A 28 19.13 2.75 0.42
CA ILE A 28 19.24 1.80 -0.70
C ILE A 28 17.87 1.42 -1.27
N VAL A 29 16.86 1.26 -0.41
CA VAL A 29 15.48 0.96 -0.85
C VAL A 29 14.91 2.14 -1.64
N ALA A 30 15.06 3.38 -1.15
CA ALA A 30 14.62 4.60 -1.83
C ALA A 30 15.33 4.77 -3.18
N LEU A 31 16.64 4.51 -3.23
CA LEU A 31 17.41 4.51 -4.48
C LEU A 31 16.83 3.50 -5.49
N LYS A 32 16.54 2.27 -5.06
CA LYS A 32 15.95 1.24 -5.93
C LYS A 32 14.54 1.58 -6.40
N ILE A 33 13.76 2.32 -5.61
CA ILE A 33 12.46 2.85 -6.06
C ILE A 33 12.70 3.89 -7.16
N SER A 34 13.63 4.84 -6.94
CA SER A 34 13.94 5.89 -7.91
C SER A 34 14.52 5.38 -9.24
N GLU A 35 15.24 4.25 -9.22
CA GLU A 35 15.75 3.61 -10.43
C GLU A 35 14.71 2.70 -11.13
N GLY A 36 13.56 2.49 -10.48
CA GLY A 36 12.53 1.54 -10.91
C GLY A 36 11.34 2.19 -11.59
N PRO A 37 10.37 1.37 -12.05
CA PRO A 37 9.13 1.86 -12.67
C PRO A 37 8.15 2.48 -11.66
N TYR A 38 8.52 2.52 -10.38
CA TYR A 38 7.72 3.02 -9.27
C TYR A 38 8.27 4.35 -8.72
N ASP A 39 9.13 5.03 -9.48
CA ASP A 39 9.64 6.34 -9.11
C ASP A 39 8.50 7.37 -9.00
N MET A 40 8.37 7.97 -7.82
CA MET A 40 7.37 9.00 -7.50
C MET A 40 8.02 10.33 -7.12
N GLY A 41 9.33 10.49 -7.38
CA GLY A 41 10.14 11.63 -6.99
C GLY A 41 10.81 11.46 -5.61
N PRO A 42 11.87 12.23 -5.32
CA PRO A 42 12.77 11.95 -4.20
C PRO A 42 12.10 11.86 -2.83
N GLU A 43 11.25 12.82 -2.48
CA GLU A 43 10.58 12.87 -1.16
C GLU A 43 9.58 11.72 -0.97
N ASN A 44 8.81 11.41 -2.02
CA ASN A 44 7.85 10.32 -2.01
C ASN A 44 8.55 8.95 -1.96
N ASN A 45 9.68 8.80 -2.65
CA ASN A 45 10.47 7.57 -2.63
C ASN A 45 11.06 7.30 -1.24
N ILE A 46 11.54 8.34 -0.55
CA ILE A 46 12.02 8.23 0.83
C ILE A 46 10.87 7.82 1.75
N THR A 47 9.75 8.53 1.68
CA THR A 47 8.56 8.22 2.50
C THR A 47 8.09 6.78 2.27
N LYS A 48 8.02 6.36 1.01
CA LYS A 48 7.66 4.98 0.65
C LYS A 48 8.68 3.97 1.18
N ALA A 49 9.97 4.27 1.10
CA ALA A 49 11.02 3.41 1.62
C ALA A 49 10.93 3.23 3.14
N GLU A 50 10.57 4.28 3.89
CA GLU A 50 10.30 4.18 5.34
C GLU A 50 9.15 3.20 5.61
N GLU A 51 8.01 3.39 4.93
CA GLU A 51 6.81 2.57 5.09
C GLU A 51 7.10 1.09 4.83
N ILE A 52 7.64 0.75 3.67
CA ILE A 52 7.86 -0.65 3.29
C ILE A 52 8.96 -1.33 4.11
N THR A 53 9.92 -0.55 4.62
CA THR A 53 10.95 -1.07 5.54
C THR A 53 10.31 -1.42 6.88
N ALA A 54 9.49 -0.54 7.44
CA ALA A 54 8.79 -0.79 8.68
C ALA A 54 7.80 -1.96 8.58
N GLU A 55 7.04 -2.01 7.49
CA GLU A 55 6.12 -3.12 7.19
C GLU A 55 6.88 -4.45 7.06
N TYR A 56 7.94 -4.49 6.26
CA TYR A 56 8.74 -5.72 6.11
C TYR A 56 9.28 -6.22 7.46
N ILE A 57 9.78 -5.31 8.31
CA ILE A 57 10.31 -5.69 9.61
C ILE A 57 9.18 -6.23 10.50
N SER A 58 8.04 -5.53 10.59
CA SER A 58 6.88 -5.96 11.40
C SER A 58 6.28 -7.28 10.92
N GLU A 59 6.32 -7.54 9.62
CA GLU A 59 5.79 -8.78 9.05
C GLU A 59 6.68 -9.99 9.32
N ASN A 60 8.00 -9.80 9.23
CA ASN A 60 8.98 -10.90 9.20
C ASN A 60 9.71 -11.12 10.53
N TYR A 61 9.64 -10.18 11.48
CA TYR A 61 10.30 -10.27 12.77
C TYR A 61 9.33 -9.94 13.92
N SER A 62 9.52 -10.57 15.07
CA SER A 62 8.69 -10.34 16.24
C SER A 62 9.07 -9.05 16.94
N THR A 63 10.37 -8.72 16.95
CA THR A 63 10.92 -7.50 17.55
C THR A 63 12.01 -6.89 16.69
N ILE A 64 12.31 -5.61 16.90
CA ILE A 64 13.45 -4.92 16.26
C ILE A 64 14.81 -5.53 16.63
N ASP A 65 14.94 -6.05 17.86
CA ASP A 65 16.16 -6.77 18.28
C ASP A 65 16.39 -8.04 17.47
N GLU A 66 15.32 -8.79 17.13
CA GLU A 66 15.40 -9.99 16.30
C GLU A 66 15.87 -9.64 14.88
N PHE A 67 15.40 -8.52 14.35
CA PHE A 67 15.88 -7.97 13.09
C PHE A 67 17.38 -7.63 13.16
N HIS A 68 17.85 -6.98 14.22
CA HIS A 68 19.27 -6.66 14.40
C HIS A 68 20.15 -7.88 14.54
N GLU A 69 19.70 -8.90 15.27
CA GLU A 69 20.41 -10.17 15.36
C GLU A 69 20.55 -10.80 13.97
N LYS A 70 19.49 -10.74 13.16
CA LYS A 70 19.56 -11.24 11.78
C LYS A 70 20.50 -10.45 10.89
N LEU A 71 20.52 -9.12 11.01
CA LEU A 71 21.43 -8.24 10.29
C LEU A 71 22.89 -8.55 10.68
N ARG A 72 23.16 -8.74 11.98
CA ARG A 72 24.48 -9.09 12.51
C ARG A 72 24.96 -10.47 12.02
N ILE A 73 24.07 -11.46 11.91
CA ILE A 73 24.39 -12.78 11.34
C ILE A 73 24.82 -12.68 9.87
N LEU A 74 24.28 -11.71 9.12
CA LEU A 74 24.66 -11.42 7.73
C LEU A 74 25.95 -10.60 7.62
N ASP A 75 26.82 -10.69 8.63
CA ASP A 75 28.08 -9.97 8.79
C ASP A 75 27.94 -8.45 9.02
N GLY A 76 26.73 -7.93 9.25
CA GLY A 76 26.42 -6.57 9.76
C GLY A 76 26.93 -5.37 8.95
N GLY A 77 27.85 -5.58 8.01
CA GLY A 77 28.46 -4.57 7.16
C GLY A 77 27.64 -4.33 5.90
N ILE A 78 28.25 -3.62 4.95
CA ILE A 78 27.59 -3.12 3.74
C ILE A 78 26.85 -4.23 2.97
N LYS A 79 27.42 -5.44 2.86
CA LYS A 79 26.77 -6.58 2.18
C LYS A 79 25.51 -7.08 2.88
N GLY A 80 25.49 -7.07 4.22
CA GLY A 80 24.32 -7.46 5.01
C GLY A 80 23.18 -6.45 4.84
N ILE A 81 23.52 -5.17 4.91
CA ILE A 81 22.63 -4.03 4.65
C ILE A 81 22.01 -4.14 3.25
N GLU A 82 22.84 -4.30 2.21
CA GLU A 82 22.37 -4.47 0.83
C GLU A 82 21.48 -5.71 0.66
N THR A 83 21.82 -6.82 1.32
CA THR A 83 21.02 -8.05 1.26
C THR A 83 19.63 -7.84 1.84
N ILE A 84 19.52 -7.16 2.99
CA ILE A 84 18.24 -6.85 3.60
C ILE A 84 17.45 -5.84 2.75
N ALA A 85 18.09 -4.77 2.27
CA ALA A 85 17.46 -3.79 1.39
C ALA A 85 16.90 -4.44 0.11
N ASN A 86 17.65 -5.38 -0.49
CA ASN A 86 17.17 -6.16 -1.64
C ASN A 86 15.95 -7.03 -1.30
N LYS A 87 15.89 -7.62 -0.10
CA LYS A 87 14.72 -8.38 0.36
C LYS A 87 13.51 -7.48 0.57
N ILE A 88 13.68 -6.32 1.19
CA ILE A 88 12.63 -5.32 1.39
C ILE A 88 12.10 -4.85 0.03
N TYR A 89 12.98 -4.43 -0.87
CA TYR A 89 12.57 -3.98 -2.20
C TYR A 89 11.91 -5.10 -3.02
N LYS A 90 12.41 -6.34 -2.90
CA LYS A 90 11.74 -7.50 -3.51
C LYS A 90 10.35 -7.68 -2.91
N HIS A 91 10.23 -7.64 -1.58
CA HIS A 91 8.95 -7.74 -0.88
C HIS A 91 7.98 -6.67 -1.40
N TYR A 92 8.39 -5.40 -1.47
CA TYR A 92 7.62 -4.32 -2.08
C TYR A 92 7.17 -4.64 -3.50
N LYS A 93 8.09 -5.02 -4.41
CA LYS A 93 7.74 -5.35 -5.80
C LYS A 93 6.80 -6.54 -5.95
N THR A 94 6.88 -7.48 -5.02
CA THR A 94 6.03 -8.69 -5.02
C THR A 94 4.79 -8.54 -4.16
N SER A 95 4.71 -7.47 -3.36
CA SER A 95 3.56 -7.19 -2.53
C SER A 95 2.44 -6.71 -3.46
N ASP A 96 1.26 -7.28 -3.29
CA ASP A 96 0.03 -6.68 -3.81
C ASP A 96 -0.36 -5.48 -2.93
N HIS A 97 0.61 -4.61 -2.57
CA HIS A 97 0.34 -3.43 -1.76
C HIS A 97 -0.61 -2.51 -2.51
N LEU A 98 -1.56 -1.99 -1.76
CA LEU A 98 -2.63 -1.17 -2.32
C LEU A 98 -2.41 0.30 -2.01
N ASP A 99 -1.20 0.85 -2.20
CA ASP A 99 -1.03 2.30 -2.09
C ASP A 99 -1.80 3.07 -3.18
N PHE A 100 -1.99 4.37 -2.99
CA PHE A 100 -2.85 5.18 -3.86
C PHE A 100 -2.45 5.08 -5.33
N GLU A 101 -1.17 5.30 -5.65
CA GLU A 101 -0.67 5.26 -7.02
C GLU A 101 -0.73 3.85 -7.60
N THR A 102 -0.44 2.82 -6.81
CA THR A 102 -0.55 1.43 -7.25
C THR A 102 -1.99 1.04 -7.57
N VAL A 103 -2.96 1.41 -6.71
CA VAL A 103 -4.38 1.13 -6.95
C VAL A 103 -4.87 1.88 -8.19
N LYS A 104 -4.55 3.17 -8.29
CA LYS A 104 -4.92 4.01 -9.44
C LYS A 104 -4.32 3.48 -10.74
N HIS A 105 -3.05 3.10 -10.73
CA HIS A 105 -2.39 2.47 -11.88
C HIS A 105 -3.04 1.14 -12.25
N ASN A 106 -3.36 0.29 -11.26
CA ASN A 106 -4.00 -1.01 -11.50
C ASN A 106 -5.40 -0.88 -12.10
N ILE A 107 -6.14 0.17 -11.75
CA ILE A 107 -7.46 0.51 -12.33
C ILE A 107 -7.30 0.98 -13.78
N SER A 108 -6.50 2.03 -14.01
CA SER A 108 -6.31 2.66 -15.33
C SER A 108 -5.71 1.71 -16.37
N SER A 109 -4.71 0.91 -15.96
CA SER A 109 -4.07 -0.10 -16.83
C SER A 109 -4.92 -1.36 -17.05
N LYS A 110 -6.06 -1.48 -16.35
CA LYS A 110 -6.93 -2.68 -16.35
C LYS A 110 -6.22 -3.96 -15.89
N LYS A 111 -5.10 -3.83 -15.17
CA LYS A 111 -4.32 -4.95 -14.65
C LYS A 111 -5.07 -5.70 -13.55
N ASP A 112 -5.91 -4.99 -12.78
CA ASP A 112 -6.73 -5.58 -11.72
C ASP A 112 -8.23 -5.47 -12.06
N ILE A 113 -8.81 -6.61 -12.46
CA ILE A 113 -10.24 -6.69 -12.83
C ILE A 113 -11.15 -6.42 -11.62
N THR A 114 -10.74 -6.81 -10.40
CA THR A 114 -11.51 -6.58 -9.18
C THR A 114 -11.62 -5.08 -8.90
N LEU A 115 -10.48 -4.38 -8.86
CA LEU A 115 -10.44 -2.93 -8.65
C LEU A 115 -11.15 -2.17 -9.78
N LYS A 116 -10.98 -2.60 -11.03
CA LYS A 116 -11.68 -2.01 -12.17
C LYS A 116 -13.19 -2.17 -12.06
N THR A 117 -13.67 -3.35 -11.68
CA THR A 117 -15.11 -3.62 -11.53
C THR A 117 -15.72 -2.78 -10.41
N ILE A 118 -15.03 -2.67 -9.27
CA ILE A 118 -15.45 -1.79 -8.17
C ILE A 118 -15.54 -0.34 -8.66
N THR A 119 -14.53 0.12 -9.41
CA THR A 119 -14.50 1.48 -9.98
C THR A 119 -15.66 1.72 -10.93
N ASP A 120 -15.97 0.77 -11.81
CA ASP A 120 -17.11 0.88 -12.73
C ASP A 120 -18.44 0.96 -11.98
N LEU A 121 -18.60 0.18 -10.92
CA LEU A 121 -19.79 0.20 -10.08
C LEU A 121 -19.92 1.54 -9.33
N VAL A 122 -18.83 2.11 -8.83
CA VAL A 122 -18.81 3.44 -8.20
C VAL A 122 -19.12 4.53 -9.23
N ALA A 123 -18.51 4.50 -10.42
CA ALA A 123 -18.79 5.45 -11.50
C ALA A 123 -20.24 5.41 -11.95
N TYR A 124 -20.82 4.21 -12.05
CA TYR A 124 -22.25 4.02 -12.34
C TYR A 124 -23.13 4.66 -11.26
N LYS A 125 -22.78 4.51 -9.98
CA LYS A 125 -23.52 5.17 -8.88
C LYS A 125 -23.40 6.69 -8.94
N ILE A 126 -22.22 7.23 -9.27
CA ILE A 126 -22.03 8.67 -9.48
C ILE A 126 -22.96 9.16 -10.60
N SER A 127 -23.03 8.44 -11.73
CA SER A 127 -23.92 8.81 -12.85
C SER A 127 -25.41 8.77 -12.51
N GLN A 128 -25.80 8.08 -11.43
CA GLN A 128 -27.19 8.03 -10.96
C GLN A 128 -27.49 9.09 -9.88
N SER A 129 -26.53 9.96 -9.57
CA SER A 129 -26.60 10.88 -8.45
C SER A 129 -26.55 12.35 -8.88
N ALA A 130 -26.74 13.26 -7.93
CA ALA A 130 -26.57 14.69 -8.15
C ALA A 130 -25.12 15.09 -8.50
N HIS A 131 -24.17 14.17 -8.39
CA HIS A 131 -22.76 14.37 -8.73
C HIS A 131 -22.41 13.90 -10.15
N ASP A 132 -23.39 13.59 -11.00
CA ASP A 132 -23.13 13.22 -12.40
C ASP A 132 -22.48 14.37 -13.18
N GLN A 133 -21.32 14.09 -13.77
CA GLN A 133 -20.54 15.02 -14.60
C GLN A 133 -20.27 14.45 -15.99
N GLY A 134 -20.97 13.38 -16.39
CA GLY A 134 -20.72 12.64 -17.61
C GLY A 134 -19.75 11.47 -17.42
N SER A 135 -19.85 10.47 -18.30
CA SER A 135 -19.23 9.15 -18.13
C SER A 135 -17.72 9.19 -17.86
N GLU A 136 -16.98 10.04 -18.57
CA GLU A 136 -15.53 10.16 -18.42
C GLU A 136 -15.14 10.77 -17.06
N LEU A 137 -15.76 11.89 -16.69
CA LEU A 137 -15.50 12.56 -15.41
C LEU A 137 -15.96 11.73 -14.21
N ASN A 138 -17.06 10.99 -14.35
CA ASN A 138 -17.53 10.05 -13.34
C ASN A 138 -16.53 8.91 -13.12
N PHE A 139 -15.92 8.39 -14.20
CA PHE A 139 -14.89 7.36 -14.09
C PHE A 139 -13.63 7.90 -13.42
N VAL A 140 -13.12 9.07 -13.83
CA VAL A 140 -11.94 9.71 -13.21
C VAL A 140 -12.16 9.98 -11.72
N SER A 141 -13.35 10.45 -11.36
CA SER A 141 -13.75 10.64 -9.97
C SER A 141 -13.75 9.30 -9.23
N ALA A 142 -14.47 8.31 -9.74
CA ALA A 142 -14.55 6.98 -9.14
C ALA A 142 -13.16 6.34 -8.96
N GLU A 143 -12.29 6.44 -9.96
CA GLU A 143 -10.92 5.92 -9.90
C GLU A 143 -10.15 6.54 -8.73
N THR A 144 -10.19 7.88 -8.62
CA THR A 144 -9.52 8.60 -7.53
C THR A 144 -10.08 8.18 -6.17
N PHE A 145 -11.41 8.11 -6.02
CA PHE A 145 -12.02 7.75 -4.73
C PHE A 145 -11.80 6.30 -4.34
N VAL A 146 -11.85 5.37 -5.30
CA VAL A 146 -11.52 3.97 -5.05
C VAL A 146 -10.05 3.86 -4.63
N ALA A 147 -9.13 4.53 -5.33
CA ALA A 147 -7.72 4.54 -4.97
C ALA A 147 -7.48 5.09 -3.56
N GLU A 148 -8.09 6.22 -3.20
CA GLU A 148 -8.01 6.79 -1.85
C GLU A 148 -8.60 5.85 -0.78
N TYR A 149 -9.78 5.31 -1.03
CA TYR A 149 -10.46 4.48 -0.04
C TYR A 149 -9.68 3.19 0.19
N VAL A 150 -9.31 2.51 -0.89
CA VAL A 150 -8.64 1.21 -0.81
C VAL A 150 -7.29 1.37 -0.12
N SER A 151 -6.49 2.36 -0.52
CA SER A 151 -5.16 2.58 0.06
C SER A 151 -5.14 2.97 1.53
N LYS A 152 -6.19 3.63 2.01
CA LYS A 152 -6.31 3.98 3.43
C LYS A 152 -6.83 2.83 4.30
N ASN A 153 -7.51 1.84 3.71
CA ASN A 153 -8.26 0.83 4.49
C ASN A 153 -7.69 -0.59 4.35
N TYR A 154 -6.82 -0.86 3.38
CA TYR A 154 -6.28 -2.20 3.15
C TYR A 154 -4.79 -2.13 2.83
N ARG A 155 -4.01 -2.99 3.48
CA ARG A 155 -2.57 -3.07 3.25
C ARG A 155 -2.27 -3.73 1.92
N ASN A 156 -3.00 -4.79 1.60
CA ASN A 156 -2.79 -5.58 0.40
C ASN A 156 -4.11 -6.14 -0.18
N LYS A 157 -4.00 -6.68 -1.39
CA LYS A 157 -5.11 -7.28 -2.13
C LYS A 157 -5.81 -8.41 -1.38
N GLU A 158 -5.07 -9.29 -0.71
CA GLU A 158 -5.66 -10.40 0.02
C GLU A 158 -6.59 -9.90 1.14
N GLU A 159 -6.18 -8.86 1.87
CA GLU A 159 -7.00 -8.24 2.91
C GLU A 159 -8.29 -7.63 2.34
N MET A 160 -8.18 -6.90 1.22
CA MET A 160 -9.32 -6.33 0.51
C MET A 160 -10.28 -7.43 0.02
N GLU A 161 -9.77 -8.48 -0.63
CA GLU A 161 -10.56 -9.59 -1.16
C GLU A 161 -11.24 -10.41 -0.05
N LYS A 162 -10.59 -10.58 1.10
CA LYS A 162 -11.21 -11.16 2.30
C LYS A 162 -12.37 -10.29 2.78
N LYS A 163 -12.24 -8.96 2.76
CA LYS A 163 -13.35 -8.06 3.13
C LYS A 163 -14.51 -8.18 2.14
N ILE A 164 -14.24 -8.16 0.83
CA ILE A 164 -15.25 -8.34 -0.22
C ILE A 164 -16.00 -9.66 -0.02
N SER A 165 -15.26 -10.75 0.20
CA SER A 165 -15.83 -12.10 0.39
C SER A 165 -16.69 -12.22 1.66
N LYS A 166 -16.41 -11.40 2.69
CA LYS A 166 -17.24 -11.32 3.91
C LYS A 166 -18.54 -10.55 3.70
N LEU A 167 -18.63 -9.69 2.68
CA LEU A 167 -19.84 -8.93 2.37
C LEU A 167 -20.86 -9.84 1.65
N ASP A 168 -20.42 -10.53 0.60
CA ASP A 168 -21.17 -11.60 -0.07
C ASP A 168 -20.24 -12.33 -1.06
N LYS A 169 -20.72 -13.40 -1.70
CA LYS A 169 -19.99 -14.14 -2.74
C LYS A 169 -20.13 -13.48 -4.12
N GLY A 170 -19.03 -13.47 -4.87
CA GLY A 170 -19.00 -13.08 -6.27
C GLY A 170 -19.40 -11.62 -6.50
N SER A 171 -20.21 -11.38 -7.54
CA SER A 171 -20.61 -10.03 -7.96
C SER A 171 -21.39 -9.24 -6.91
N LYS A 172 -22.13 -9.92 -6.02
CA LYS A 172 -22.85 -9.27 -4.92
C LYS A 172 -21.88 -8.66 -3.89
N GLY A 173 -20.78 -9.37 -3.59
CA GLY A 173 -19.74 -8.86 -2.69
C GLY A 173 -19.07 -7.61 -3.26
N LEU A 174 -18.78 -7.62 -4.57
CA LEU A 174 -18.23 -6.46 -5.28
C LEU A 174 -19.19 -5.25 -5.26
N SER A 175 -20.49 -5.47 -5.51
CA SER A 175 -21.50 -4.41 -5.42
C SER A 175 -21.60 -3.83 -4.02
N ALA A 176 -21.67 -4.68 -2.99
CA ALA A 176 -21.74 -4.25 -1.60
C ALA A 176 -20.48 -3.47 -1.18
N PHE A 177 -19.31 -3.89 -1.67
CA PHE A 177 -18.08 -3.14 -1.45
C PHE A 177 -18.09 -1.78 -2.15
N ALA A 178 -18.55 -1.73 -3.41
CA ALA A 178 -18.72 -0.48 -4.15
C ALA A 178 -19.72 0.48 -3.46
N ASP A 179 -20.78 -0.04 -2.83
CA ASP A 179 -21.69 0.75 -2.00
C ASP A 179 -20.97 1.41 -0.82
N ILE A 180 -20.08 0.68 -0.15
CA ILE A 180 -19.29 1.21 0.96
C ILE A 180 -18.39 2.35 0.47
N VAL A 181 -17.67 2.14 -0.64
CA VAL A 181 -16.79 3.17 -1.22
C VAL A 181 -17.59 4.41 -1.65
N TYR A 182 -18.70 4.21 -2.35
CA TYR A 182 -19.55 5.30 -2.81
C TYR A 182 -20.16 6.10 -1.65
N ASN A 183 -20.61 5.43 -0.59
CA ASN A 183 -21.12 6.12 0.60
C ASN A 183 -20.04 6.96 1.29
N HIS A 184 -18.78 6.50 1.28
CA HIS A 184 -17.64 7.28 1.75
C HIS A 184 -17.33 8.49 0.85
N PHE A 185 -17.52 8.36 -0.46
CA PHE A 185 -17.44 9.48 -1.40
C PHE A 185 -18.53 10.53 -1.13
N VAL A 186 -19.80 10.11 -0.97
CA VAL A 186 -20.91 11.03 -0.71
C VAL A 186 -20.74 11.75 0.62
N SER A 187 -20.26 11.07 1.67
CA SER A 187 -20.04 11.71 2.97
C SER A 187 -18.93 12.76 2.95
N LYS A 188 -17.90 12.59 2.11
CA LYS A 188 -16.84 13.60 1.90
C LYS A 188 -17.31 14.85 1.14
N ASN A 189 -18.37 14.73 0.34
CA ASN A 189 -18.87 15.81 -0.52
C ASN A 189 -20.15 16.47 0.03
N LYS A 190 -20.47 16.24 1.31
CA LYS A 190 -21.49 16.98 2.07
C LYS A 190 -20.84 18.10 2.87
#